data_AF-A0A920L205-F1
#
_entry.id   AF-A0A920L205-F1
#
_cell.length_a   1.000
_cell.length_b   1.000
_cell.length_c   1.000
_cell.angle_alpha   90.00
_cell.angle_beta   90.00
_cell.angle_gamma   90.00
#
_symmetry.space_group_name_H-M   'P 1'
#
loop_
_entity.id
_entity.type
_entity.pdbx_description
1 polymer ?
#
loop_
_entity_poly.entity_id
_entity_poly.type
_entity_poly.pdbx_seq_one_letter_code
_entity_poly.pdbx_strand_id
1 'polypeptide(L)' 'MCGVIGVVSQKEVSPVIYDALTILQHRGQDAAGIATSTNNRFFCANSLGWFETSLEINTF' A
#
# COMPACT_ATOMS: atom_id res chain seq x y z
N MET A 1 -5.33 -15.99 -1.29
CA MET A 1 -6.46 -15.01 -1.34
C MET A 1 -5.83 -13.63 -1.40
N CYS A 2 -6.54 -12.56 -1.77
CA CYS A 2 -5.97 -11.21 -1.85
C CYS A 2 -6.89 -10.19 -1.16
N GLY A 3 -6.33 -9.12 -0.61
CA GLY A 3 -7.06 -7.95 -0.11
C GLY A 3 -6.72 -6.71 -0.93
N VAL A 4 -7.70 -5.82 -1.13
CA VAL A 4 -7.52 -4.57 -1.88
C VAL A 4 -8.19 -3.43 -1.11
N ILE A 5 -7.56 -2.27 -1.07
CA ILE A 5 -8.06 -1.02 -0.48
C ILE A 5 -7.76 0.13 -1.45
N GLY A 6 -8.64 1.12 -1.50
CA GLY A 6 -8.43 2.36 -2.25
C GLY A 6 -8.88 3.57 -1.44
N VAL A 7 -8.12 4.65 -1.50
CA VAL A 7 -8.38 5.91 -0.77
C VAL A 7 -8.26 7.08 -1.75
N VAL A 8 -9.23 8.00 -1.71
CA VAL A 8 -9.20 9.26 -2.46
C VAL A 8 -9.25 10.41 -1.47
N SER A 9 -8.28 11.31 -1.54
CA SER A 9 -8.14 12.44 -0.63
C SER A 9 -7.44 13.61 -1.32
N GLN A 10 -7.63 14.82 -0.79
CA GLN A 10 -6.81 15.99 -1.13
C GLN A 10 -5.50 16.06 -0.32
N LYS A 11 -5.30 15.12 0.61
CA LYS A 11 -4.11 14.97 1.45
C LYS A 11 -3.39 13.68 1.08
N GLU A 12 -2.18 13.51 1.59
CA GLU A 12 -1.40 12.28 1.45
C GLU A 12 -2.20 11.04 1.92
N VAL A 13 -2.19 9.99 1.10
CA VAL A 13 -2.96 8.76 1.33
C VAL A 13 -2.08 7.56 1.70
N SER A 14 -0.77 7.65 1.50
CA SER A 14 0.19 6.56 1.73
C SER A 14 0.10 5.97 3.14
N PRO A 15 0.02 6.78 4.23
CA PRO A 15 -0.11 6.22 5.59
C PRO A 15 -1.41 5.48 5.84
N VAL A 16 -2.53 6.02 5.32
CA VAL A 16 -3.84 5.41 5.49
C VAL A 16 -3.92 4.08 4.76
N ILE A 17 -3.36 4.00 3.54
CA ILE A 17 -3.30 2.75 2.78
C ILE A 17 -2.41 1.73 3.48
N TYR A 18 -1.27 2.17 4.04
CA TYR A 18 -0.35 1.30 4.78
C TYR A 18 -1.03 0.65 5.99
N ASP A 19 -1.73 1.43 6.82
CA ASP A 19 -2.44 0.91 7.99
C ASP A 19 -3.58 -0.03 7.59
N ALA A 20 -4.34 0.30 6.55
CA ALA A 20 -5.43 -0.55 6.07
C ALA A 20 -4.92 -1.88 5.52
N LEU A 21 -3.82 -1.88 4.75
CA LEU A 21 -3.20 -3.11 4.25
C LEU A 21 -2.71 -3.99 5.40
N THR A 22 -2.21 -3.39 6.49
CA THR A 22 -1.80 -4.11 7.70
C THR A 22 -2.96 -4.88 8.33
N ILE A 23 -4.14 -4.26 8.42
CA ILE A 23 -5.36 -4.92 8.91
C ILE A 23 -5.80 -6.06 7.97
N LEU A 24 -5.61 -5.88 6.65
CA LEU A 24 -5.99 -6.85 5.62
C LEU A 24 -4.99 -7.99 5.41
N GLN A 25 -3.85 -8.03 6.10
CA GLN A 25 -2.80 -9.05 5.90
C GLN A 25 -3.30 -10.51 6.03
N HIS A 26 -4.33 -10.75 6.84
CA HIS A 26 -4.97 -12.07 6.96
C HIS A 26 -5.56 -12.60 5.63
N ARG A 27 -5.70 -11.73 4.61
CA ARG A 27 -6.15 -12.11 3.27
C ARG A 27 -5.02 -12.50 2.35
N GLY A 28 -3.76 -12.12 2.61
CA GLY A 28 -2.60 -12.47 1.79
C GLY A 28 -1.29 -11.90 2.35
N GLN A 29 -0.25 -12.73 2.41
CA GLN A 29 1.06 -12.43 3.03
C GLN A 29 2.25 -12.67 2.07
N ASP A 30 1.99 -13.17 0.87
CA ASP A 30 3.04 -13.56 -0.08
C ASP A 30 3.63 -12.36 -0.83
N ALA A 31 2.84 -11.30 -1.00
CA ALA A 31 3.24 -10.07 -1.66
C ALA A 31 2.28 -8.92 -1.30
N ALA A 32 2.77 -7.70 -1.45
CA ALA A 32 1.96 -6.50 -1.31
C ALA A 32 2.48 -5.38 -2.23
N GLY A 33 1.64 -4.37 -2.45
CA GLY A 33 2.03 -3.19 -3.19
C GLY A 33 1.08 -2.03 -2.96
N ILE A 34 1.61 -0.82 -3.12
CA ILE A 34 0.87 0.44 -3.03
C ILE A 34 1.17 1.24 -4.30
N ALA A 35 0.13 1.87 -4.84
CA ALA A 35 0.24 2.85 -5.91
C ALA A 35 -0.51 4.12 -5.50
N THR A 36 0.16 5.27 -5.59
CA THR A 36 -0.42 6.60 -5.37
C THR A 36 -0.41 7.39 -6.68
N SER A 37 -1.30 8.39 -6.79
CA SER A 37 -1.37 9.27 -7.96
C SER A 37 -1.32 10.72 -7.53
N THR A 38 -0.34 11.46 -8.05
CA THR A 38 -0.14 12.89 -7.78
C THR A 38 0.23 13.60 -9.07
N ASN A 39 -0.45 14.69 -9.40
CA ASN A 39 -0.19 15.48 -10.61
C ASN A 39 -0.15 14.63 -11.90
N ASN A 40 -1.12 13.74 -12.05
CA ASN A 40 -1.24 12.84 -13.20
C ASN A 40 -0.06 11.88 -13.40
N ARG A 41 0.72 11.64 -12.34
CA ARG A 41 1.82 10.66 -12.28
C ARG A 41 1.53 9.62 -11.21
N PHE A 42 1.93 8.39 -11.47
CA PHE A 42 1.81 7.28 -10.54
C PHE A 42 3.14 7.01 -9.87
N PHE A 43 3.11 6.77 -8.56
CA PHE A 43 4.23 6.27 -7.77
C PHE A 43 3.83 4.90 -7.24
N CYS A 44 4.67 3.90 -7.49
CA CYS A 44 4.36 2.51 -7.19
C CYS A 44 5.54 1.87 -6.47
N ALA A 45 5.26 1.10 -5.43
CA ALA A 45 6.22 0.16 -4.87
C ALA A 45 5.52 -1.16 -4.55
N ASN A 46 6.19 -2.25 -4.86
CA ASN A 46 5.76 -3.61 -4.61
C ASN A 46 6.90 -4.39 -3.97
N SER A 47 6.54 -5.37 -3.15
CA SER A 47 7.52 -6.23 -2.51
C SER A 47 6.93 -7.60 -2.21
N LEU A 48 7.82 -8.57 -2.03
CA LEU A 48 7.48 -9.94 -1.67
C LEU A 48 7.56 -10.11 -0.14
N GLY A 49 6.77 -11.05 0.37
CA GLY A 49 6.73 -11.39 1.79
C GLY A 49 5.84 -10.45 2.61
N TRP A 50 6.08 -10.47 3.92
CA TRP A 50 5.24 -9.80 4.90
C TRP A 50 5.31 -8.28 4.77
N PHE A 51 4.13 -7.66 4.66
CA PHE A 51 3.97 -6.25 4.33
C PHE A 51 4.84 -5.31 5.19
N GLU A 52 4.81 -5.46 6.52
CA GLU A 52 5.56 -4.61 7.47
C GLU A 52 7.08 -4.75 7.35
N THR A 53 7.56 -5.90 6.86
CA THR A 53 9.00 -6.17 6.71
C THR A 53 9.53 -5.74 5.35
N SER A 54 8.63 -5.50 4.39
CA SER A 54 8.95 -5.52 2.97
C SER A 54 8.68 -4.20 2.24
N LEU A 55 7.84 -3.30 2.79
CA LEU A 55 7.49 -2.01 2.19
C LEU A 55 7.67 -0.88 3.20
N GLU A 56 8.51 0.10 2.87
CA GLU A 56 8.67 1.30 3.68
C GLU A 56 7.72 2.41 3.23
N ILE A 57 6.98 2.99 4.17
CA ILE A 57 6.01 4.07 3.94
C ILE A 57 6.62 5.31 3.23
N ASN A 58 7.92 5.56 3.42
CA ASN A 58 8.63 6.71 2.82
C ASN A 58 8.92 6.54 1.32
N THR A 59 8.51 5.42 0.74
CA THR A 59 8.74 5.10 -0.68
C THR A 59 7.65 5.68 -1.60
N PHE A 60 6.61 6.34 -1.06
CA PHE A 60 5.37 6.71 -1.76
C PHE A 60 5.04 8.20 -1.75
#